data_AF-A0AB34FLJ3-F1
#
_entry.id   AF-A0AB34FLJ3-F1
#
_cell.length_a   1.000
_cell.length_b   1.000
_cell.length_c   1.000
_cell.angle_alpha   90.00
_cell.angle_beta   90.00
_cell.angle_gamma   90.00
#
_symmetry.space_group_name_H-M   'P 1'
#
loop_
_entity.id
_entity.type
_entity.pdbx_description
1 polymer ?
#
loop_
_entity_poly.entity_id
_entity_poly.type
_entity_poly.pdbx_seq_one_letter_code
_entity_poly.pdbx_strand_id
1 'polypeptide(L)'
;MDNKPATDDSAGAGSQAVDEAQLKEAMKRLKLLHIKVSDVMFSSFVKAVTNAQNEVKEFADLMRDKESKRALAMADKSREENPFGIKPWKHMDHPDWFTMDKD
;
A
#
# COMPACT_ATOMS: atom_id res chain seq x y z
N MET A 1 1.20 11.88 -78.14
CA MET A 1 0.97 10.77 -77.19
C MET A 1 2.15 10.72 -76.22
N ASP A 2 2.49 11.82 -75.56
CA ASP A 2 1.84 12.38 -74.36
C ASP A 2 2.17 11.62 -73.08
N ASN A 3 3.03 12.29 -72.31
CA ASN A 3 3.14 12.35 -70.85
C ASN A 3 3.37 11.05 -70.03
N LYS A 4 4.63 10.92 -69.61
CA LYS A 4 5.04 10.43 -68.30
C LYS A 4 4.50 11.36 -67.20
N PRO A 5 3.75 10.88 -66.18
CA PRO A 5 3.56 11.66 -64.98
C PRO A 5 4.82 11.49 -64.11
N ALA A 6 5.56 12.58 -63.98
CA ALA A 6 6.39 12.81 -62.81
C ALA A 6 5.54 13.50 -61.74
N THR A 7 6.02 13.37 -60.49
CA THR A 7 5.61 14.04 -59.25
C THR A 7 4.32 13.57 -58.61
N ASP A 8 4.43 12.87 -57.48
CA ASP A 8 4.21 13.55 -56.20
C ASP A 8 4.89 12.83 -55.01
N ASP A 9 6.20 13.05 -54.84
CA ASP A 9 6.90 12.81 -53.57
C ASP A 9 6.97 14.14 -52.82
N SER A 10 5.83 14.65 -52.34
CA SER A 10 5.81 15.90 -51.55
C SER A 10 4.67 15.95 -50.52
N ALA A 11 4.34 14.80 -49.90
CA ALA A 11 3.38 14.74 -48.78
C ALA A 11 4.04 14.41 -47.41
N GLY A 12 5.33 14.05 -47.38
CA GLY A 12 5.97 13.51 -46.17
C GLY A 12 6.44 14.54 -45.14
N ALA A 13 6.80 15.75 -45.54
CA ALA A 13 7.48 16.71 -44.65
C ALA A 13 6.55 17.38 -43.62
N GLY A 14 5.28 17.60 -43.97
CA GLY A 14 4.29 18.19 -43.07
C GLY A 14 3.77 17.23 -42.01
N SER A 15 3.65 15.94 -42.34
CA SER A 15 3.19 14.90 -41.41
C SER A 15 4.20 14.65 -40.30
N GLN A 16 5.49 14.57 -40.66
CA GLN A 16 6.56 14.22 -39.73
C GLN A 16 6.79 15.27 -38.63
N ALA A 17 6.58 16.56 -38.93
CA ALA A 17 6.69 17.64 -37.94
C ALA A 17 5.49 17.72 -36.98
N VAL A 18 4.28 17.39 -37.46
CA VAL A 18 3.06 17.29 -36.63
C VAL A 18 3.18 16.12 -35.65
N ASP A 19 3.72 14.99 -36.11
CA ASP A 19 3.98 13.81 -35.29
C ASP A 19 5.01 14.09 -34.18
N GLU A 20 6.06 14.86 -34.47
CA GLU A 20 7.09 15.22 -33.48
C GLU A 20 6.55 16.17 -32.39
N ALA A 21 5.69 17.13 -32.76
CA ALA A 21 5.06 18.04 -31.80
C ALA A 21 4.12 17.30 -30.84
N GLN A 22 3.31 16.38 -31.37
CA GLN A 22 2.46 15.51 -30.57
C GLN A 22 3.28 14.60 -29.64
N LEU A 23 4.38 14.04 -30.13
CA LEU A 23 5.29 13.23 -29.30
C LEU A 23 5.89 14.05 -28.15
N LYS A 24 6.32 15.29 -28.41
CA LYS A 24 6.84 16.19 -27.35
C LYS A 24 5.78 16.52 -26.32
N GLU A 25 4.54 16.77 -26.74
CA GLU A 25 3.44 17.01 -25.82
C GLU A 25 3.11 15.77 -24.99
N ALA A 26 3.06 14.59 -25.60
CA ALA A 26 2.84 13.31 -24.92
C ALA A 26 3.92 13.05 -23.86
N MET A 27 5.20 13.29 -24.19
CA MET A 27 6.30 13.17 -23.23
C MET A 27 6.19 14.14 -22.05
N LYS A 28 5.77 15.38 -22.29
CA LYS A 28 5.50 16.35 -21.19
C LYS A 28 4.39 15.87 -20.27
N ARG A 29 3.29 15.36 -20.84
CA ARG A 29 2.17 14.79 -20.06
C ARG A 29 2.61 13.56 -19.26
N LEU A 30 3.40 12.68 -19.86
CA LEU A 30 3.96 11.51 -19.18
C LEU A 30 4.87 11.92 -18.02
N LYS A 31 5.76 12.90 -18.22
CA LYS A 31 6.61 13.43 -17.15
C LYS A 31 5.78 14.02 -16.01
N LEU A 32 4.74 14.78 -16.34
CA LEU A 32 3.84 15.36 -15.33
C LEU A 32 3.08 14.28 -14.54
N LEU A 33 2.62 13.22 -15.22
CA LEU A 33 1.99 12.08 -14.56
C LEU A 33 2.98 11.38 -13.62
N HIS A 34 4.22 11.17 -14.06
CA HIS A 34 5.25 10.54 -13.24
C HIS A 34 5.54 11.34 -11.95
N ILE A 35 5.69 12.66 -12.06
CA ILE A 35 5.89 13.55 -10.89
C ILE A 35 4.69 13.49 -9.94
N LYS A 36 3.47 13.54 -10.46
CA LYS A 36 2.26 13.45 -9.64
C LYS A 36 2.16 12.11 -8.90
N VAL A 37 2.51 11.01 -9.57
CA VAL A 37 2.52 9.68 -8.96
C VAL A 37 3.57 9.61 -7.86
N SER A 38 4.78 10.13 -8.08
CA SER A 38 5.82 10.15 -7.03
C SER A 38 5.40 10.97 -5.81
N ASP A 39 4.75 12.11 -6.01
CA ASP A 39 4.29 12.95 -4.89
C ASP A 39 3.19 12.25 -4.08
N VAL A 40 2.24 11.60 -4.75
CA VAL A 40 1.19 10.83 -4.07
C VAL A 40 1.80 9.68 -3.27
N MET A 41 2.73 8.92 -3.86
CA MET A 41 3.39 7.81 -3.18
C MET A 41 4.19 8.31 -1.96
N PHE A 42 4.96 9.38 -2.11
CA PHE A 42 5.72 9.98 -1.01
C PHE A 42 4.80 10.49 0.10
N SER A 43 3.70 11.18 -0.24
CA SER A 43 2.73 11.67 0.75
C SER A 43 2.09 10.52 1.54
N SER A 44 1.76 9.41 0.88
CA SER A 44 1.20 8.22 1.52
C SER A 44 2.19 7.57 2.48
N PHE A 45 3.47 7.53 2.10
CA PHE A 45 4.55 7.02 2.94
C PHE A 45 4.75 7.88 4.19
N VAL A 46 4.87 9.21 4.03
CA VAL A 46 5.04 10.14 5.17
C VAL A 46 3.86 10.05 6.13
N LYS A 47 2.64 9.93 5.60
CA LYS A 47 1.45 9.71 6.41
C LYS A 47 1.53 8.39 7.19
N ALA A 48 1.92 7.29 6.53
CA ALA A 48 2.06 5.99 7.20
C ALA A 48 3.12 6.02 8.30
N VAL A 49 4.27 6.66 8.07
CA VAL A 49 5.33 6.84 9.08
C VAL A 49 4.81 7.65 10.27
N THR A 50 4.08 8.73 10.02
CA THR A 50 3.53 9.59 11.07
C THR A 50 2.50 8.83 11.91
N ASN A 51 1.61 8.06 11.25
CA ASN A 51 0.64 7.21 11.94
C ASN A 51 1.33 6.15 12.80
N ALA A 52 2.31 5.43 12.26
CA ALA A 52 3.05 4.43 13.01
C ALA A 52 3.77 5.03 14.24
N GLN A 53 4.37 6.22 14.09
CA GLN A 53 4.98 6.92 15.22
C GLN A 53 3.95 7.29 16.29
N ASN A 54 2.76 7.74 15.90
CA ASN A 54 1.68 8.06 16.83
C ASN A 54 1.16 6.82 17.55
N GLU A 55 0.93 5.71 16.84
CA GLU A 55 0.47 4.44 17.42
C GLU A 55 1.48 3.89 18.45
N VAL A 56 2.78 3.93 18.12
CA VAL A 56 3.84 3.51 19.06
C VAL A 56 3.85 4.38 20.30
N LYS A 57 3.67 5.70 20.14
CA LYS A 57 3.62 6.63 21.26
C LYS A 57 2.40 6.39 22.14
N GLU A 58 1.22 6.26 21.55
CA GLU A 58 -0.03 6.00 22.26
C GLU A 58 0.05 4.70 23.06
N PHE A 59 0.56 3.62 22.45
CA PHE A 59 0.81 2.37 23.17
C PHE A 59 1.79 2.56 24.33
N ALA A 60 2.89 3.27 24.11
CA ALA A 60 3.89 3.49 25.14
C ALA A 60 3.37 4.35 26.31
N ASP A 61 2.46 5.28 26.04
CA ASP A 61 1.78 6.09 27.07
C ASP A 61 0.76 5.22 27.82
N LEU A 62 -0.04 4.41 27.12
CA LEU A 62 -0.98 3.46 27.71
C LEU A 62 -0.27 2.45 28.62
N MET A 63 0.89 1.94 28.22
CA MET A 63 1.70 1.03 29.04
C MET A 63 2.31 1.71 30.27
N ARG A 64 2.48 3.03 30.23
CA ARG A 64 2.95 3.81 31.39
C ARG A 64 1.83 4.18 32.34
N ASP A 65 0.58 4.18 31.86
CA ASP A 65 -0.59 4.50 32.65
C ASP A 65 -0.74 3.60 33.88
N LYS A 66 -1.27 4.19 34.96
CA LYS A 66 -1.36 3.56 36.27
C LYS A 66 -2.42 2.46 36.28
N GLU A 67 -3.51 2.59 35.53
CA GLU A 67 -4.58 1.60 35.47
C GLU A 67 -4.14 0.38 34.65
N SER A 68 -3.53 0.61 33.48
CA SER A 68 -2.95 -0.46 32.66
C SER A 68 -1.94 -1.30 33.44
N LYS A 69 -1.02 -0.65 34.17
CA LYS A 69 -0.05 -1.35 35.02
C LYS A 69 -0.70 -2.18 36.13
N ARG A 70 -1.78 -1.68 36.73
CA ARG A 70 -2.52 -2.41 37.78
C ARG A 70 -3.22 -3.64 37.20
N ALA A 71 -3.83 -3.52 36.02
CA ALA A 71 -4.50 -4.64 35.35
C ALA A 71 -3.49 -5.74 35.00
N LEU A 72 -2.33 -5.38 34.45
CA LEU A 72 -1.27 -6.33 34.14
C LEU A 72 -0.67 -6.98 35.40
N ALA A 73 -0.39 -6.19 36.45
CA ALA A 73 0.11 -6.73 37.71
C ALA A 73 -0.90 -7.70 38.38
N MET A 74 -2.21 -7.42 38.27
CA MET A 74 -3.25 -8.34 38.74
C MET A 74 -3.28 -9.64 37.93
N ALA A 75 -3.09 -9.55 36.60
CA ALA A 75 -2.99 -10.73 35.74
C ALA A 75 -1.75 -11.58 36.07
N ASP A 76 -0.60 -10.95 36.31
CA ASP A 76 0.63 -11.65 36.73
C ASP A 76 0.44 -12.35 38.09
N LYS A 77 -0.12 -11.64 39.07
CA LYS A 77 -0.44 -12.21 40.39
C LYS A 77 -1.39 -13.42 40.28
N SER A 78 -2.43 -13.32 39.45
CA SER A 78 -3.36 -14.43 39.22
C SER A 78 -2.67 -15.67 38.61
N ARG A 79 -1.69 -15.46 37.72
CA ARG A 79 -0.89 -16.53 37.12
C ARG A 79 0.06 -17.19 38.12
N GLU A 80 0.67 -16.40 39.01
CA GLU A 80 1.53 -16.91 40.09
C GLU A 80 0.74 -17.72 41.11
N GLU A 81 -0.46 -17.26 41.48
CA GLU A 81 -1.34 -17.91 42.45
C GLU A 81 -1.99 -19.19 41.89
N ASN A 82 -2.18 -19.28 40.56
CA ASN A 82 -2.70 -20.47 39.88
C ASN A 82 -1.72 -20.99 38.80
N PRO A 83 -0.61 -21.64 39.20
CA PRO A 83 0.46 -22.05 38.29
C PRO A 83 0.06 -23.15 37.30
N PHE A 84 -1.04 -23.85 37.55
CA PHE A 84 -1.66 -24.81 36.60
C PHE A 84 -2.60 -24.12 35.60
N GLY A 85 -2.38 -22.81 35.36
CA GLY A 85 -3.28 -21.86 34.71
C GLY A 85 -3.84 -22.25 33.35
N ILE A 86 -4.92 -21.55 32.99
CA ILE A 86 -5.72 -21.61 31.74
C ILE A 86 -5.01 -22.40 30.64
N LYS A 87 -5.46 -23.63 30.41
CA LYS A 87 -4.94 -24.50 29.35
C LYS A 87 -4.97 -23.71 28.03
N PRO A 88 -3.84 -23.56 27.32
CA PRO A 88 -3.81 -22.89 26.02
C PRO A 88 -4.87 -23.53 25.12
N TRP A 89 -5.75 -22.72 24.55
CA TRP A 89 -6.82 -23.22 23.70
C TRP A 89 -6.18 -23.95 22.51
N LYS A 90 -6.35 -25.27 22.46
CA LYS A 90 -5.97 -26.05 21.29
C LYS A 90 -7.15 -26.00 20.34
N HIS A 91 -6.91 -25.57 19.10
CA HIS A 91 -7.93 -25.60 18.05
C HIS A 91 -8.58 -26.99 17.96
N MET A 92 -7.79 -28.07 18.12
CA MET A 92 -8.25 -29.46 18.15
C MET A 92 -9.22 -29.83 19.31
N ASP A 93 -9.28 -29.04 20.39
CA ASP A 93 -10.11 -29.33 21.56
C ASP A 93 -11.59 -28.90 21.32
N HIS A 94 -11.92 -28.18 20.24
CA HIS A 94 -13.29 -27.78 19.91
C HIS A 94 -13.93 -28.76 18.91
N PRO A 95 -15.12 -29.34 19.17
CA PRO A 95 -15.74 -30.35 18.30
C PRO A 95 -15.88 -29.92 16.84
N ASP A 96 -16.19 -28.64 16.61
CA ASP A 96 -16.42 -28.08 15.27
C ASP A 96 -15.23 -27.25 14.75
N TRP A 97 -14.01 -27.46 15.27
CA TRP A 97 -12.86 -26.64 14.87
C TRP A 97 -12.47 -26.79 13.40
N PHE A 98 -12.82 -27.94 12.80
CA PHE A 98 -12.60 -28.22 11.40
C PHE A 98 -13.73 -29.09 10.87
N THR A 99 -14.62 -28.48 10.09
CA THR A 99 -15.55 -29.20 9.21
C THR A 99 -14.97 -29.16 7.81
N MET A 100 -14.55 -30.32 7.31
CA MET A 100 -14.22 -30.47 5.89
C MET A 100 -15.56 -30.50 5.14
N ASP A 101 -15.83 -29.47 4.32
CA ASP A 101 -16.97 -29.51 3.40
C ASP A 101 -16.80 -30.76 2.52
N LYS A 102 -17.72 -31.71 2.66
CA LYS A 102 -17.76 -32.89 1.79
C LYS A 102 -18.41 -32.43 0.49
N ASP A 103 -17.67 -32.63 -0.60
CA ASP A 103 -18.12 -32.46 -1.99
C ASP A 103 -19.49 -33.11 -2.26
#